data_AF-A0A836W7D4-F1
#
_entry.id   AF-A0A836W7D4-F1
#
_cell.length_a   1.000
_cell.length_b   1.000
_cell.length_c   1.000
_cell.angle_alpha   90.00
_cell.angle_beta   90.00
_cell.angle_gamma   90.00
#
_symmetry.space_group_name_H-M   'P 1'
#
loop_
_entity.id
_entity.type
_entity.pdbx_description
1 polymer ?
#
loop_
_entity_poly.entity_id
_entity_poly.type
_entity_poly.pdbx_seq_one_letter_code
_entity_poly.pdbx_strand_id
1 'polypeptide(L)'
;DRLTRGLQRPRSRGSDPAEERRERQTTMHYYTLFLRGFLEWLGLDVKVPVVRKPRSPRVEALRPEEVERLVSAARDPLDLLIVALLFETGLRAQEAVGLRLRDVDTGRREIRVRNAKYGEERVVLYGPLTEQALEIWLALNPKLGPDDPLLGISYSGLYKRLKTLARRAGLDPRRVRPHVLRHTFATEALRRGVPLPVVQRLLGHHDIKVTQIYLHLLDEDIRAAYQRAFATQPAAQTPQPLAQQQLMEIRERILSGNCKKGVGQLTSRDMGAEYVHSISEDVQLVDSMKVVLDCGDGATSSLAVRLLEKLGCEVIPLFGEPDGSRSSRPADPSDVESLVALSTG
;
A
#
# COMPACT_ATOMS: atom_id res chain seq x y z
N ASP A 1 -9.76 20.05 -41.99
CA ASP A 1 -8.36 20.49 -42.01
C ASP A 1 -7.58 20.42 -40.70
N ARG A 2 -7.94 21.12 -39.61
CA ARG A 2 -7.14 21.04 -38.35
C ARG A 2 -7.21 19.69 -37.63
N LEU A 3 -8.32 18.95 -37.76
CA LEU A 3 -8.47 17.61 -37.20
C LEU A 3 -7.75 16.52 -38.02
N THR A 4 -7.64 16.69 -39.34
CA THR A 4 -6.98 15.73 -40.24
C THR A 4 -5.46 15.87 -40.26
N ARG A 5 -4.92 17.07 -40.01
CA ARG A 5 -3.45 17.30 -40.03
C ARG A 5 -2.75 17.05 -38.69
N GLY A 6 -3.51 16.78 -37.62
CA GLY A 6 -2.99 16.68 -36.26
C GLY A 6 -2.41 18.01 -35.77
N LEU A 7 -2.39 18.21 -34.44
CA LEU A 7 -1.57 19.28 -33.86
C LEU A 7 -0.10 18.93 -34.09
N GLN A 8 0.47 19.38 -35.21
CA GLN A 8 1.91 19.32 -35.42
C GLN A 8 2.58 20.25 -34.41
N ARG A 9 2.88 19.72 -33.22
CA ARG A 9 3.84 20.36 -32.33
C ARG A 9 5.19 20.36 -33.04
N PRO A 10 6.00 21.42 -32.88
CA PRO A 10 7.38 21.41 -33.36
C PRO A 10 8.07 20.16 -32.82
N ARG A 11 8.63 19.33 -33.72
CA ARG A 11 9.41 18.15 -33.35
C ARG A 11 10.46 18.55 -32.31
N SER A 12 10.33 18.07 -31.07
CA SER A 12 11.43 18.17 -30.12
C SER A 12 12.52 17.22 -30.61
N ARG A 13 13.62 17.77 -31.14
CA ARG A 13 14.81 16.99 -31.51
C ARG A 13 15.20 16.11 -30.29
N GLY A 14 15.09 14.79 -30.43
CA GLY A 14 15.55 13.81 -29.43
C GLY A 14 14.49 13.09 -28.58
N SER A 15 13.20 13.16 -28.89
CA SER A 15 12.18 12.36 -28.17
C SER A 15 12.06 10.93 -28.70
N ASP A 16 11.95 9.95 -27.80
CA ASP A 16 11.70 8.53 -28.13
C ASP A 16 10.41 8.38 -28.97
N PRO A 17 10.43 7.70 -30.14
CA PRO A 17 9.25 7.44 -30.97
C PRO A 17 8.08 6.76 -30.23
N ALA A 18 8.37 5.96 -29.19
CA ALA A 18 7.32 5.36 -28.35
C ALA A 18 6.67 6.39 -27.42
N GLU A 19 7.45 7.33 -26.89
CA GLU A 19 6.97 8.44 -26.05
C GLU A 19 6.10 9.41 -26.85
N GLU A 20 6.52 9.77 -28.06
CA GLU A 20 5.77 10.66 -28.95
C GLU A 20 4.40 10.07 -29.34
N ARG A 21 4.33 8.76 -29.61
CA ARG A 21 3.07 8.06 -29.87
C ARG A 21 2.13 8.12 -28.67
N ARG A 22 2.64 7.98 -27.43
CA ARG A 22 1.83 8.10 -26.21
C ARG A 22 1.33 9.52 -25.98
N GLU A 23 2.15 10.54 -26.22
CA GLU A 23 1.72 11.94 -26.09
C GLU A 23 0.58 12.27 -27.06
N ARG A 24 0.69 11.82 -28.32
CA ARG A 24 -0.37 11.96 -29.33
C ARG A 24 -1.64 11.23 -28.91
N GLN A 25 -1.54 9.99 -28.43
CA GLN A 25 -2.70 9.23 -27.95
C GLN A 25 -3.36 9.87 -26.72
N THR A 26 -2.57 10.41 -25.79
CA THR A 26 -3.08 11.14 -24.61
C THR A 26 -3.85 12.39 -25.04
N THR A 27 -3.31 13.13 -26.00
CA THR A 27 -3.98 14.31 -26.59
C THR A 27 -5.29 13.88 -27.23
N MET A 28 -5.27 12.83 -28.06
CA MET A 28 -6.46 12.33 -28.75
C MET A 28 -7.54 11.84 -27.78
N HIS A 29 -7.17 11.18 -26.68
CA HIS A 29 -8.09 10.82 -25.60
C HIS A 29 -8.85 12.04 -25.05
N TYR A 30 -8.14 13.10 -24.63
CA TYR A 30 -8.80 14.30 -24.11
C TYR A 30 -9.63 15.03 -25.16
N TYR A 31 -9.19 15.07 -26.41
CA TYR A 31 -10.00 15.63 -27.51
C TYR A 31 -11.30 14.86 -27.71
N THR A 32 -11.28 13.53 -27.66
CA THR A 32 -12.51 12.72 -27.79
C THR A 32 -13.46 12.90 -26.62
N LEU A 33 -12.94 13.07 -25.39
CA LEU A 33 -13.76 13.40 -24.22
C LEU A 33 -14.39 14.79 -24.33
N PHE A 34 -13.61 15.78 -24.77
CA PHE A 34 -14.10 17.13 -25.01
C PHE A 34 -15.18 17.15 -26.09
N LEU A 35 -14.94 16.52 -27.24
CA LEU A 35 -15.90 16.47 -28.34
C LEU A 35 -17.19 15.78 -27.92
N ARG A 36 -17.09 14.69 -27.16
CA ARG A 36 -18.26 14.02 -26.60
C ARG A 36 -19.07 14.96 -25.70
N GLY A 37 -18.43 15.58 -24.71
CA GLY A 37 -19.13 16.50 -23.80
C GLY A 37 -19.70 17.73 -24.51
N PHE A 38 -19.01 18.24 -25.54
CA PHE A 38 -19.48 19.37 -26.34
C PHE A 38 -20.70 19.01 -27.22
N LEU A 39 -20.70 17.83 -27.84
CA LEU A 39 -21.82 17.38 -28.66
C LEU A 39 -23.04 17.00 -27.81
N GLU A 40 -22.81 16.36 -26.64
CA GLU A 40 -23.85 16.13 -25.63
C GLU A 40 -24.46 17.46 -25.17
N TRP A 41 -23.65 18.49 -24.90
CA TRP A 41 -24.12 19.84 -24.53
C TRP A 41 -24.93 20.52 -25.64
N LEU A 42 -24.58 20.28 -26.92
CA LEU A 42 -25.36 20.75 -28.07
C LEU A 42 -26.66 19.95 -28.31
N GLY A 43 -26.93 18.89 -27.54
CA GLY A 43 -28.08 18.02 -27.74
C GLY A 43 -27.96 17.10 -28.95
N LEU A 44 -26.75 16.95 -29.50
CA LEU A 44 -26.48 16.08 -30.65
C LEU A 44 -26.10 14.68 -30.16
N ASP A 45 -26.95 13.68 -30.44
CA ASP A 45 -26.67 12.28 -30.13
C ASP A 45 -25.70 11.66 -31.16
N VAL A 46 -24.44 12.08 -31.09
CA VAL A 46 -23.36 11.58 -31.94
C VAL A 46 -22.43 10.73 -31.09
N LYS A 47 -22.33 9.44 -31.43
CA LYS A 47 -21.37 8.52 -30.79
C LYS A 47 -19.93 8.88 -31.18
N VAL A 48 -19.25 9.64 -30.31
CA VAL A 48 -17.82 9.91 -30.44
C VAL A 48 -17.01 8.73 -29.91
N PRO A 49 -16.15 8.09 -30.73
CA PRO A 49 -15.28 7.03 -30.26
C PRO A 49 -14.24 7.59 -29.28
N VAL A 50 -14.25 7.09 -28.04
CA VAL A 50 -13.29 7.51 -27.00
C VAL A 50 -11.99 6.75 -27.18
N VAL A 51 -10.92 7.46 -27.53
CA VAL A 51 -9.59 6.85 -27.60
C VAL A 51 -9.16 6.51 -26.18
N ARG A 52 -8.72 5.27 -25.91
CA ARG A 52 -8.25 4.89 -24.58
C ARG A 52 -6.99 5.67 -24.21
N LYS A 53 -6.93 6.14 -22.97
CA LYS A 53 -5.72 6.75 -22.41
C LYS A 53 -4.58 5.71 -22.47
N PRO A 54 -3.40 6.06 -23.00
CA PRO A 54 -2.26 5.14 -22.97
C PRO A 54 -1.93 4.81 -21.51
N ARG A 55 -1.55 3.56 -21.25
CA ARG A 55 -1.01 3.17 -19.94
C ARG A 55 0.18 4.09 -19.66
N SER A 56 0.04 4.87 -18.58
CA SER A 56 1.11 5.75 -18.14
C SER A 56 2.32 4.87 -17.80
N PRO A 57 3.54 5.25 -18.23
CA PRO A 57 4.73 4.55 -17.78
C PRO A 57 4.73 4.52 -16.24
N ARG A 58 5.25 3.42 -15.66
CA ARG A 58 5.37 3.31 -14.21
C ARG A 58 6.17 4.52 -13.72
N VAL A 59 5.61 5.27 -12.78
CA VAL A 59 6.34 6.37 -12.15
C VAL A 59 7.43 5.71 -11.31
N GLU A 60 8.67 5.75 -11.78
CA GLU A 60 9.79 5.25 -11.00
C GLU A 60 10.14 6.26 -9.91
N ALA A 61 10.15 5.80 -8.66
CA ALA A 61 10.69 6.54 -7.55
C ALA A 61 12.16 6.93 -7.82
N LEU A 62 12.59 8.05 -7.25
CA LEU A 62 14.01 8.41 -7.25
C LEU A 62 14.78 7.43 -6.36
N ARG A 63 15.99 7.07 -6.77
CA ARG A 63 16.90 6.31 -5.90
C ARG A 63 17.48 7.21 -4.81
N PRO A 64 17.94 6.66 -3.67
CA PRO A 64 18.57 7.46 -2.60
C PRO A 64 19.67 8.39 -3.10
N GLU A 65 20.54 7.91 -4.00
CA GLU A 65 21.65 8.69 -4.56
C GLU A 65 21.16 9.81 -5.49
N GLU A 66 19.97 9.68 -6.08
CA GLU A 66 19.34 10.74 -6.88
C GLU A 66 18.78 11.85 -5.98
N VAL A 67 18.26 11.49 -4.81
CA VAL A 67 17.79 12.46 -3.80
C VAL A 67 18.97 13.21 -3.19
N GLU A 68 20.06 12.53 -2.84
CA GLU A 68 21.29 13.14 -2.34
C GLU A 68 21.89 14.15 -3.34
N ARG A 69 21.88 13.81 -4.63
CA ARG A 69 22.31 14.73 -5.70
C ARG A 69 21.40 15.95 -5.82
N LEU A 70 20.08 15.81 -5.59
CA LEU A 70 19.16 16.95 -5.58
C LEU A 70 19.42 17.87 -4.39
N VAL A 71 19.64 17.31 -3.21
CA VAL A 71 19.99 18.05 -1.98
C VAL A 71 21.31 18.80 -2.19
N SER A 72 22.35 18.11 -2.67
CA SER A 72 23.67 18.70 -2.97
C SER A 72 23.63 19.76 -4.08
N ALA A 73 22.64 19.71 -4.97
CA ALA A 73 22.46 20.68 -6.05
C ALA A 73 21.71 21.96 -5.63
N ALA A 74 21.16 22.00 -4.41
CA ALA A 74 20.52 23.18 -3.84
C ALA A 74 21.53 24.32 -3.72
N ARG A 75 21.17 25.51 -4.22
CA ARG A 75 22.03 26.71 -4.17
C ARG A 75 21.54 27.75 -3.18
N ASP A 76 20.30 27.61 -2.74
CA ASP A 76 19.69 28.47 -1.76
C ASP A 76 18.87 27.63 -0.77
N PRO A 77 18.61 28.14 0.44
CA PRO A 77 17.87 27.42 1.47
C PRO A 77 16.44 27.04 1.08
N LEU A 78 15.81 27.80 0.17
CA LEU A 78 14.47 27.48 -0.31
C LEU A 78 14.48 26.26 -1.23
N ASP A 79 15.48 26.16 -2.12
CA ASP A 79 15.70 24.96 -2.94
C ASP A 79 15.87 23.71 -2.05
N LEU A 80 16.67 23.82 -0.97
CA LEU A 80 16.86 22.75 0.00
C LEU A 80 15.55 22.38 0.70
N LEU A 81 14.83 23.38 1.24
CA LEU A 81 13.55 23.19 1.91
C LEU A 81 12.50 22.54 0.99
N ILE A 82 12.43 22.94 -0.28
CA ILE A 82 11.50 22.36 -1.25
C ILE A 82 11.76 20.85 -1.43
N VAL A 83 13.03 20.47 -1.62
CA VAL A 83 13.39 19.05 -1.85
C VAL A 83 13.12 18.24 -0.59
N ALA A 84 13.61 18.73 0.56
CA ALA A 84 13.45 18.08 1.86
C ALA A 84 11.98 17.84 2.20
N LEU A 85 11.18 18.92 2.15
CA LEU A 85 9.77 18.90 2.51
C LEU A 85 8.99 17.94 1.61
N LEU A 86 9.15 18.02 0.28
CA LEU A 86 8.44 17.12 -0.64
C LEU A 86 8.86 15.65 -0.49
N PHE A 87 10.13 15.39 -0.18
CA PHE A 87 10.69 14.04 -0.03
C PHE A 87 10.33 13.39 1.30
N GLU A 88 10.32 14.12 2.42
CA GLU A 88 10.07 13.53 3.74
C GLU A 88 8.60 13.54 4.17
N THR A 89 7.77 14.42 3.60
CA THR A 89 6.34 14.53 3.97
C THR A 89 5.40 13.93 2.94
N GLY A 90 5.86 13.78 1.70
CA GLY A 90 5.04 13.36 0.57
C GLY A 90 3.91 14.34 0.22
N LEU A 91 4.01 15.63 0.52
CA LEU A 91 2.97 16.62 0.19
C LEU A 91 2.68 16.73 -1.31
N ARG A 92 1.42 17.02 -1.65
CA ARG A 92 1.07 17.43 -3.02
C ARG A 92 1.64 18.83 -3.29
N ALA A 93 1.91 19.11 -4.56
CA ALA A 93 2.45 20.41 -4.98
C ALA A 93 1.61 21.62 -4.51
N GLN A 94 0.27 21.51 -4.57
CA GLN A 94 -0.64 22.56 -4.11
C GLN A 94 -0.64 22.68 -2.58
N GLU A 95 -0.52 21.57 -1.86
CA GLU A 95 -0.45 21.57 -0.40
C GLU A 95 0.85 22.24 0.05
N ALA A 96 2.00 21.85 -0.51
CA ALA A 96 3.30 22.43 -0.18
C ALA A 96 3.36 23.94 -0.45
N VAL A 97 2.81 24.41 -1.57
CA VAL A 97 2.75 25.84 -1.91
C VAL A 97 1.77 26.61 -1.03
N GLY A 98 0.71 25.94 -0.56
CA GLY A 98 -0.31 26.54 0.29
C GLY A 98 0.02 26.56 1.79
N LEU A 99 1.11 25.92 2.22
CA LEU A 99 1.52 25.89 3.62
C LEU A 99 1.83 27.30 4.15
N ARG A 100 1.36 27.59 5.36
CA ARG A 100 1.75 28.78 6.13
C ARG A 100 2.65 28.39 7.28
N LEU A 101 3.40 29.35 7.83
CA LEU A 101 4.30 29.08 8.96
C LEU A 101 3.56 28.49 10.17
N ARG A 102 2.36 28.97 10.49
CA ARG A 102 1.50 28.46 11.58
C ARG A 102 1.10 26.99 11.45
N ASP A 103 1.21 26.43 10.25
CA ASP A 103 0.84 25.04 10.00
C ASP A 103 1.99 24.09 10.35
N VAL A 104 3.20 24.60 10.65
CA VAL A 104 4.40 23.84 11.01
C VAL A 104 4.60 23.89 12.53
N ASP A 105 4.62 22.73 13.18
CA ASP A 105 4.99 22.57 14.58
C ASP A 105 6.39 21.98 14.67
N THR A 106 7.38 22.84 14.95
CA THR A 106 8.79 22.43 15.06
C THR A 106 9.09 21.63 16.32
N GLY A 107 8.28 21.76 17.38
CA GLY A 107 8.45 20.98 18.60
C GLY A 107 8.04 19.52 18.42
N ARG A 108 7.02 19.28 17.58
CA ARG A 108 6.49 17.92 17.32
C ARG A 108 6.93 17.32 15.99
N ARG A 109 7.62 18.10 15.15
CA ARG A 109 7.95 17.74 13.76
C ARG A 109 6.73 17.37 12.92
N GLU A 110 5.67 18.16 13.10
CA GLU A 110 4.37 17.97 12.47
C GLU A 110 4.03 19.12 11.53
N ILE A 111 3.36 18.81 10.42
CA ILE A 111 2.78 19.80 9.52
C ILE A 111 1.29 19.49 9.36
N ARG A 112 0.46 20.49 9.63
CA ARG A 112 -0.99 20.42 9.46
C ARG A 112 -1.37 20.76 8.02
N VAL A 113 -1.87 19.78 7.30
CA VAL A 113 -2.29 19.90 5.90
C VAL A 113 -3.80 20.08 5.88
N ARG A 114 -4.24 21.28 5.51
CA ARG A 114 -5.66 21.61 5.38
C ARG A 114 -6.11 21.25 3.96
N ASN A 115 -6.85 20.15 3.78
CA ASN A 115 -7.31 19.77 2.43
C ASN A 115 -8.34 20.76 1.88
N ALA A 116 -8.00 21.41 0.77
CA ALA A 116 -8.95 22.15 -0.07
C ALA A 116 -9.76 21.18 -0.97
N LYS A 117 -10.60 20.34 -0.36
CA LYS A 117 -11.88 19.81 -0.87
C LYS A 117 -12.49 18.98 0.27
N TYR A 118 -13.62 19.43 0.83
CA TYR A 118 -14.36 18.81 1.95
C TYR A 118 -13.78 18.93 3.37
N GLY A 119 -12.71 19.69 3.60
CA GLY A 119 -12.35 20.14 4.96
C GLY A 119 -11.67 19.10 5.87
N GLU A 120 -11.26 17.94 5.35
CA GLU A 120 -10.50 16.97 6.14
C GLU A 120 -9.06 17.44 6.37
N GLU A 121 -8.72 17.78 7.61
CA GLU A 121 -7.35 18.07 8.01
C GLU A 121 -6.57 16.77 8.26
N ARG A 122 -5.31 16.74 7.84
CA ARG A 122 -4.39 15.66 8.19
C ARG A 122 -3.06 16.21 8.68
N VAL A 123 -2.42 15.47 9.56
CA VAL A 123 -1.07 15.77 10.04
C VAL A 123 -0.08 14.89 9.29
N VAL A 124 0.99 15.49 8.79
CA VAL A 124 2.15 14.77 8.24
C VAL A 124 3.35 15.03 9.12
N LEU A 125 4.21 14.03 9.23
CA LEU A 125 5.48 14.14 9.95
C LEU A 125 6.59 14.48 8.96
N TYR A 126 7.63 15.15 9.44
CA TYR A 126 8.84 15.39 8.67
C TYR A 126 10.09 14.93 9.42
N GLY A 127 11.15 14.66 8.67
CA GLY A 127 12.39 14.10 9.19
C GLY A 127 13.49 15.16 9.43
N PRO A 128 14.70 14.70 9.77
CA PRO A 128 15.82 15.57 10.08
C PRO A 128 16.23 16.50 8.93
N LEU A 129 16.05 16.08 7.67
CA LEU A 129 16.45 16.91 6.53
C LEU A 129 15.55 18.14 6.41
N THR A 130 14.23 17.97 6.60
CA THR A 130 13.27 19.07 6.59
C THR A 130 13.45 19.96 7.81
N GLU A 131 13.75 19.39 8.97
CA GLU A 131 14.04 20.14 10.20
C GLU A 131 15.23 21.08 9.99
N GLN A 132 16.37 20.56 9.52
CA GLN A 132 17.56 21.37 9.22
C GLN A 132 17.27 22.44 8.16
N ALA A 133 16.53 22.09 7.10
CA ALA A 133 16.17 23.04 6.06
C ALA A 133 15.24 24.16 6.57
N LEU A 134 14.30 23.83 7.46
CA LEU A 134 13.42 24.79 8.12
C LEU A 134 14.20 25.73 9.03
N GLU A 135 15.12 25.21 9.85
CA GLU A 135 15.95 26.02 10.73
C GLU A 135 16.74 27.08 9.94
N ILE A 136 17.42 26.66 8.87
CA ILE A 136 18.18 27.57 7.99
C ILE A 136 17.24 28.58 7.34
N TRP A 137 16.09 28.13 6.84
CA TRP A 137 15.13 29.00 6.16
C TRP A 137 14.56 30.07 7.10
N LEU A 138 14.17 29.71 8.31
CA LEU A 138 13.59 30.62 9.29
C LEU A 138 14.63 31.60 9.85
N ALA A 139 15.87 31.15 10.07
CA ALA A 139 16.97 32.02 10.48
C ALA A 139 17.25 33.14 9.47
N LEU A 140 17.09 32.85 8.17
CA LEU A 140 17.29 33.81 7.09
C LEU A 140 16.05 34.66 6.77
N ASN A 141 14.87 34.26 7.28
CA ASN A 141 13.61 34.98 7.09
C ASN A 141 12.95 35.31 8.44
N PRO A 142 13.60 36.06 9.34
CA PRO A 142 13.11 36.32 10.70
C PRO A 142 11.81 37.15 10.75
N LYS A 143 11.41 37.75 9.63
CA LYS A 143 10.17 38.54 9.50
C LYS A 143 8.95 37.69 9.12
N LEU A 144 9.13 36.41 8.82
CA LEU A 144 8.05 35.52 8.39
C LEU A 144 7.05 35.35 9.56
N GLY A 145 5.85 35.90 9.39
CA GLY A 145 4.78 35.79 10.37
C GLY A 145 4.07 34.43 10.30
N PRO A 146 3.28 34.07 11.32
CA PRO A 146 2.53 32.80 11.35
C PRO A 146 1.60 32.62 10.13
N ASP A 147 1.04 33.70 9.62
CA ASP A 147 0.13 33.68 8.48
C ASP A 147 0.83 33.71 7.12
N ASP A 148 2.13 33.96 7.07
CA ASP A 148 2.83 34.09 5.79
C ASP A 148 3.02 32.73 5.11
N PRO A 149 3.01 32.67 3.77
CA PRO A 149 3.30 31.45 3.03
C PRO A 149 4.72 30.95 3.33
N LEU A 150 4.84 29.70 3.76
CA LEU A 150 6.12 29.12 4.18
C LEU A 150 7.18 29.20 3.08
N LEU A 151 6.81 28.80 1.85
CA LEU A 151 7.73 28.79 0.71
C LEU A 151 7.76 30.10 -0.08
N GLY A 152 6.74 30.96 0.06
CA GLY A 152 6.66 32.24 -0.66
C GLY A 152 6.69 32.16 -2.19
N ILE A 153 6.38 31.01 -2.80
CA ILE A 153 6.46 30.79 -4.25
C ILE A 153 5.14 30.35 -4.87
N SER A 154 4.95 30.66 -6.16
CA SER A 154 3.80 30.15 -6.90
C SER A 154 3.95 28.66 -7.26
N TYR A 155 2.83 28.01 -7.57
CA TYR A 155 2.80 26.65 -8.11
C TYR A 155 3.74 26.50 -9.33
N SER A 156 3.72 27.45 -10.26
CA SER A 156 4.62 27.41 -11.42
C SER A 156 6.10 27.59 -11.03
N GLY A 157 6.38 28.40 -9.99
CA GLY A 157 7.71 28.62 -9.43
C GLY A 157 8.31 27.34 -8.86
N LEU A 158 7.51 26.55 -8.14
CA LEU A 158 7.92 25.24 -7.60
C LEU A 158 8.45 24.32 -8.71
N TYR A 159 7.69 24.16 -9.80
CA TYR A 159 8.11 23.32 -10.93
C TYR A 159 9.36 23.86 -11.64
N LYS A 160 9.49 25.19 -11.77
CA LYS A 160 10.68 25.81 -12.37
C LYS A 160 11.94 25.57 -11.51
N ARG A 161 11.82 25.67 -10.19
CA ARG A 161 12.92 25.38 -9.25
C ARG A 161 13.34 23.92 -9.33
N LEU A 162 12.40 22.98 -9.19
CA LEU A 162 12.67 21.54 -9.32
C LEU A 162 13.31 21.17 -10.66
N LYS A 163 12.85 21.75 -11.77
CA LYS A 163 13.46 21.53 -13.09
C LYS A 163 14.91 22.04 -13.14
N THR A 164 15.18 23.16 -12.49
CA THR A 164 16.54 23.73 -12.43
C THR A 164 17.45 22.91 -11.52
N LEU A 165 16.93 22.40 -10.40
CA LEU A 165 17.63 21.47 -9.52
C LEU A 165 17.99 20.16 -10.22
N ALA A 166 17.03 19.58 -10.95
CA ALA A 166 17.26 18.36 -11.71
C ALA A 166 18.43 18.49 -12.71
N ARG A 167 18.46 19.60 -13.47
CA ARG A 167 19.57 19.87 -14.38
C ARG A 167 20.91 19.97 -13.67
N ARG A 168 20.94 20.66 -12.52
CA ARG A 168 22.16 20.82 -11.70
C ARG A 168 22.63 19.48 -11.11
N ALA A 169 21.69 18.63 -10.69
CA ALA A 169 21.95 17.30 -10.15
C ALA A 169 22.34 16.25 -11.22
N GLY A 170 22.37 16.61 -12.51
CA GLY A 170 22.60 15.66 -13.60
C GLY A 170 21.48 14.64 -13.75
N LEU A 171 20.23 15.04 -13.47
CA LEU A 171 19.02 14.22 -13.60
C LEU A 171 18.16 14.70 -14.76
N ASP A 172 17.34 13.80 -15.32
CA ASP A 172 16.34 14.20 -16.32
C ASP A 172 15.34 15.20 -15.70
N PRO A 173 15.25 16.43 -16.22
CA PRO A 173 14.33 17.45 -15.70
C PRO A 173 12.85 17.13 -15.92
N ARG A 174 12.53 16.09 -16.71
CA ARG A 174 11.16 15.60 -16.87
C ARG A 174 10.74 14.68 -15.72
N ARG A 175 11.70 13.97 -15.10
CA ARG A 175 11.47 13.02 -13.99
C ARG A 175 11.33 13.72 -12.64
N VAL A 176 12.08 14.78 -12.37
CA VAL A 176 12.04 15.46 -11.05
C VAL A 176 10.83 16.40 -10.97
N ARG A 177 9.73 15.90 -10.40
CA ARG A 177 8.48 16.64 -10.19
C ARG A 177 7.91 16.35 -8.80
N PRO A 178 7.03 17.22 -8.26
CA PRO A 178 6.50 17.02 -6.91
C PRO A 178 5.83 15.66 -6.70
N HIS A 179 5.08 15.17 -7.69
CA HIS A 179 4.45 13.85 -7.61
C HIS A 179 5.45 12.69 -7.61
N VAL A 180 6.62 12.85 -8.24
CA VAL A 180 7.68 11.83 -8.21
C VAL A 180 8.35 11.83 -6.85
N LEU A 181 8.67 12.99 -6.27
CA LEU A 181 9.20 13.08 -4.89
C LEU A 181 8.23 12.49 -3.86
N ARG A 182 6.93 12.80 -4.00
CA ARG A 182 5.87 12.17 -3.20
C ARG A 182 5.78 10.65 -3.40
N HIS A 183 6.00 10.18 -4.62
CA HIS A 183 6.06 8.75 -4.89
C HIS A 183 7.30 8.11 -4.24
N THR A 184 8.45 8.78 -4.31
CA THR A 184 9.68 8.36 -3.63
C THR A 184 9.47 8.26 -2.12
N PHE A 185 8.85 9.25 -1.49
CA PHE A 185 8.47 9.20 -0.07
C PHE A 185 7.67 7.93 0.25
N ALA A 186 6.62 7.66 -0.53
CA ALA A 186 5.74 6.52 -0.30
C ALA A 186 6.49 5.19 -0.42
N THR A 187 7.30 5.04 -1.46
CA THR A 187 8.12 3.84 -1.68
C THR A 187 9.14 3.65 -0.56
N GLU A 188 9.80 4.73 -0.13
CA GLU A 188 10.79 4.69 0.95
C GLU A 188 10.15 4.35 2.31
N ALA A 189 8.98 4.93 2.61
CA ALA A 189 8.23 4.62 3.82
C ALA A 189 7.85 3.12 3.86
N LEU A 190 7.37 2.56 2.75
CA LEU A 190 7.02 1.15 2.65
C LEU A 190 8.25 0.24 2.78
N ARG A 191 9.38 0.60 2.16
CA ARG A 191 10.66 -0.11 2.29
C ARG A 191 11.18 -0.14 3.72
N ARG A 192 10.96 0.95 4.46
CA ARG A 192 11.26 1.05 5.90
C ARG A 192 10.27 0.29 6.79
N GLY A 193 9.27 -0.37 6.20
CA GLY A 193 8.29 -1.19 6.92
C GLY A 193 7.12 -0.40 7.50
N VAL A 194 6.91 0.86 7.09
CA VAL A 194 5.71 1.60 7.50
C VAL A 194 4.48 0.92 6.92
N PRO A 195 3.47 0.57 7.73
CA PRO A 195 2.28 -0.11 7.22
C PRO A 195 1.58 0.72 6.13
N LEU A 196 1.13 0.04 5.07
CA LEU A 196 0.45 0.67 3.94
C LEU A 196 -0.73 1.58 4.34
N PRO A 197 -1.60 1.20 5.31
CA PRO A 197 -2.67 2.08 5.78
C PRO A 197 -2.16 3.40 6.38
N VAL A 198 -1.02 3.37 7.08
CA VAL A 198 -0.38 4.56 7.65
C VAL A 198 0.15 5.46 6.53
N VAL A 199 0.84 4.89 5.53
CA VAL A 199 1.32 5.64 4.36
C VAL A 199 0.15 6.27 3.58
N GLN A 200 -0.95 5.55 3.39
CA GLN A 200 -2.16 6.08 2.73
C GLN A 200 -2.75 7.27 3.49
N ARG A 201 -2.82 7.20 4.83
CA ARG A 201 -3.34 8.27 5.68
C ARG A 201 -2.46 9.52 5.62
N LEU A 202 -1.14 9.36 5.69
CA LEU A 202 -0.17 10.46 5.54
C LEU A 202 -0.31 11.14 4.16
N LEU A 203 -0.51 10.34 3.11
CA LEU A 203 -0.70 10.83 1.76
C LEU A 203 -2.10 11.45 1.53
N GLY A 204 -3.13 11.10 2.32
CA GLY A 204 -4.50 11.58 2.10
C GLY A 204 -5.11 11.03 0.81
N HIS A 205 -4.93 9.73 0.55
CA HIS A 205 -5.61 9.02 -0.54
C HIS A 205 -6.99 8.54 -0.08
N HIS A 206 -8.07 9.06 -0.69
CA HIS A 206 -9.44 8.61 -0.41
C HIS A 206 -9.83 7.33 -1.18
N ASP A 207 -9.06 6.93 -2.20
CA ASP A 207 -9.38 5.77 -3.05
C ASP A 207 -8.24 4.73 -3.00
N ILE A 208 -8.60 3.49 -2.65
CA ILE A 208 -7.71 2.33 -2.57
C ILE A 208 -7.04 2.04 -3.91
N LYS A 209 -7.60 2.48 -5.06
CA LYS A 209 -6.99 2.27 -6.39
C LYS A 209 -5.60 2.92 -6.57
N VAL A 210 -5.32 4.04 -5.91
CA VAL A 210 -3.97 4.66 -5.93
C VAL A 210 -2.96 3.78 -5.17
N THR A 211 -3.46 2.89 -4.33
CA THR A 211 -2.70 2.02 -3.44
C THR A 211 -2.20 0.76 -4.14
N GLN A 212 -2.96 0.28 -5.14
CA GLN A 212 -2.54 -0.83 -5.99
C GLN A 212 -1.24 -0.54 -6.76
N ILE A 213 -0.94 0.73 -7.03
CA ILE A 213 0.34 1.14 -7.64
C ILE A 213 1.53 0.78 -6.73
N TYR A 214 1.35 0.84 -5.41
CA TYR A 214 2.42 0.58 -4.44
C TYR A 214 2.66 -0.92 -4.19
N LEU A 215 1.62 -1.76 -4.28
CA LEU A 215 1.75 -3.21 -4.12
C LEU A 215 2.70 -3.82 -5.16
N HIS A 216 2.72 -3.28 -6.39
CA HIS A 216 3.60 -3.76 -7.47
C HIS A 216 5.07 -3.30 -7.34
N LEU A 217 5.40 -2.41 -6.39
CA LEU A 217 6.76 -1.93 -6.17
C LEU A 217 7.49 -2.72 -5.09
N LEU A 218 6.81 -3.67 -4.46
CA LEU A 218 7.27 -4.37 -3.25
C LEU A 218 7.59 -5.85 -3.52
N ASP A 219 7.72 -6.33 -4.76
CA ASP A 219 7.92 -7.78 -4.99
C ASP A 219 9.22 -8.32 -4.36
N GLU A 220 10.31 -7.53 -4.34
CA GLU A 220 11.56 -7.89 -3.63
C GLU A 220 11.47 -7.63 -2.12
N ASP A 221 10.73 -6.60 -1.71
CA ASP A 221 10.60 -6.15 -0.32
C ASP A 221 9.59 -6.98 0.50
N ILE A 222 8.55 -7.54 -0.13
CA ILE A 222 7.61 -8.49 0.47
C ILE A 222 8.37 -9.73 0.88
N ARG A 223 9.30 -10.22 0.05
CA ARG A 223 10.16 -11.35 0.38
C ARG A 223 11.02 -11.04 1.60
N ALA A 224 11.66 -9.87 1.65
CA ALA A 224 12.50 -9.48 2.79
C ALA A 224 11.70 -9.18 4.07
N ALA A 225 10.50 -8.60 3.95
CA ALA A 225 9.60 -8.31 5.06
C ALA A 225 8.94 -9.60 5.60
N TYR A 226 8.53 -10.51 4.72
CA TYR A 226 8.12 -11.87 5.07
C TYR A 226 9.27 -12.60 5.78
N GLN A 227 10.45 -12.60 5.18
CA GLN A 227 11.63 -13.21 5.80
C GLN A 227 11.94 -12.58 7.16
N ARG A 228 11.83 -11.26 7.37
CA ARG A 228 12.02 -10.63 8.69
C ARG A 228 10.92 -10.99 9.69
N ALA A 229 9.65 -10.90 9.29
CA ALA A 229 8.51 -11.21 10.15
C ALA A 229 8.51 -12.68 10.59
N PHE A 230 8.92 -13.59 9.70
CA PHE A 230 8.98 -15.02 9.97
C PHE A 230 10.37 -15.52 10.40
N ALA A 231 11.44 -14.71 10.29
CA ALA A 231 12.76 -15.03 10.88
C ALA A 231 12.81 -14.75 12.39
N THR A 232 11.93 -13.87 12.90
CA THR A 232 11.89 -13.51 14.32
C THR A 232 10.86 -14.32 15.11
N GLN A 233 10.24 -15.34 14.50
CA GLN A 233 9.69 -16.41 15.33
C GLN A 233 10.89 -17.06 16.03
N PRO A 234 11.00 -17.03 17.37
CA PRO A 234 11.91 -17.95 18.04
C PRO A 234 11.53 -19.31 17.49
N ALA A 235 12.48 -20.03 16.89
CA ALA A 235 12.24 -21.32 16.26
C ALA A 235 11.27 -22.09 17.16
N ALA A 236 9.99 -22.11 16.78
CA ALA A 236 8.97 -22.76 17.56
C ALA A 236 9.26 -24.21 17.30
N GLN A 237 10.15 -24.76 18.13
CA GLN A 237 10.84 -26.04 18.00
C GLN A 237 10.40 -26.74 16.73
N THR A 238 10.98 -26.37 15.58
CA THR A 238 10.63 -27.07 14.34
C THR A 238 10.85 -28.52 14.68
N PRO A 239 9.81 -29.37 14.75
CA PRO A 239 10.01 -30.74 15.19
C PRO A 239 11.04 -31.29 14.23
N GLN A 240 12.22 -31.67 14.75
CA GLN A 240 13.26 -32.26 13.93
C GLN A 240 12.58 -33.35 13.11
N PRO A 241 12.77 -33.38 11.77
CA PRO A 241 12.26 -34.48 10.99
C PRO A 241 12.72 -35.75 11.68
N LEU A 242 11.77 -36.57 12.13
CA LEU A 242 12.04 -37.85 12.77
C LEU A 242 13.09 -38.55 11.91
N ALA A 243 14.18 -39.03 12.52
CA ALA A 243 15.22 -39.73 11.79
C ALA A 243 14.57 -40.83 10.94
N GLN A 244 15.12 -41.14 9.77
CA GLN A 244 14.52 -42.06 8.79
C GLN A 244 14.11 -43.42 9.41
N GLN A 245 14.84 -43.86 10.45
CA GLN A 245 14.52 -45.03 11.28
C GLN A 245 13.24 -44.85 12.13
N GLN A 246 13.08 -43.69 12.78
CA GLN A 246 11.88 -43.38 13.58
C GLN A 246 10.62 -43.25 12.70
N LEU A 247 10.76 -42.72 11.48
CA LEU A 247 9.68 -42.72 10.48
C LEU A 247 9.28 -44.14 10.07
N MET A 248 10.25 -45.03 9.87
CA MET A 248 9.97 -46.44 9.56
C MET A 248 9.30 -47.17 10.73
N GLU A 249 9.73 -46.92 11.96
CA GLU A 249 9.12 -47.49 13.17
C GLU A 249 7.68 -47.00 13.36
N ILE A 250 7.41 -45.70 13.15
CA ILE A 250 6.05 -45.14 13.20
C ILE A 250 5.18 -45.76 12.10
N ARG A 251 5.70 -45.88 10.88
CA ARG A 251 5.00 -46.51 9.76
C ARG A 251 4.62 -47.97 10.06
N GLU A 252 5.56 -48.77 10.58
CA GLU A 252 5.27 -50.15 11.00
C GLU A 252 4.21 -50.23 12.10
N ARG A 253 4.23 -49.32 13.08
CA ARG A 253 3.24 -49.29 14.16
C ARG A 253 1.84 -48.95 13.68
N ILE A 254 1.72 -48.00 12.75
CA ILE A 254 0.45 -47.63 12.11
C ILE A 254 -0.08 -48.83 11.31
N LEU A 255 0.76 -49.45 10.48
CA LEU A 255 0.36 -50.60 9.64
C LEU A 255 0.02 -51.85 10.46
N SER A 256 0.64 -52.05 11.62
CA SER A 256 0.36 -53.17 12.53
C SER A 256 -0.76 -52.89 13.55
N GLY A 257 -1.37 -51.70 13.54
CA GLY A 257 -2.43 -51.31 14.48
C GLY A 257 -1.97 -51.12 15.93
N ASN A 258 -0.66 -51.08 16.19
CA ASN A 258 -0.09 -50.94 17.53
C ASN A 258 0.11 -49.46 17.93
N CYS A 259 -0.97 -48.67 17.84
CA CYS A 259 -0.96 -47.23 18.13
C CYS A 259 -1.19 -46.91 19.63
N LYS A 260 -1.46 -47.92 20.47
CA LYS A 260 -1.88 -47.75 21.87
C LYS A 260 -0.74 -47.86 22.91
N LYS A 261 0.49 -48.16 22.50
CA LYS A 261 1.66 -48.26 23.39
C LYS A 261 2.86 -47.58 22.72
N GLY A 262 3.69 -46.88 23.50
CA GLY A 262 4.92 -46.21 23.07
C GLY A 262 5.63 -45.51 24.24
N VAL A 263 6.87 -45.03 24.03
CA VAL A 263 7.61 -44.23 25.02
C VAL A 263 7.43 -42.76 24.63
N GLY A 264 6.79 -41.99 25.51
CA GLY A 264 6.47 -40.58 25.28
C GLY A 264 5.46 -40.08 26.31
N GLN A 265 5.22 -38.77 26.32
CA GLN A 265 4.25 -38.14 27.20
C GLN A 265 3.00 -37.79 26.38
N LEU A 266 1.84 -38.34 26.73
CA LEU A 266 0.58 -37.95 26.10
C LEU A 266 0.15 -36.61 26.71
N THR A 267 0.18 -35.55 25.93
CA THR A 267 -0.42 -34.26 26.30
C THR A 267 -1.64 -34.05 25.41
N SER A 268 -2.82 -34.01 26.03
CA SER A 268 -4.05 -33.63 25.37
C SER A 268 -4.24 -32.12 25.55
N ARG A 269 -4.43 -31.39 24.45
CA ARG A 269 -4.74 -29.96 24.45
C ARG A 269 -5.99 -29.72 23.64
N ASP A 270 -6.90 -28.92 24.18
CA ASP A 270 -8.07 -28.43 23.45
C ASP A 270 -7.69 -27.20 22.64
N MET A 271 -7.15 -27.46 21.44
CA MET A 271 -6.77 -26.41 20.49
C MET A 271 -7.96 -25.53 20.08
N GLY A 272 -9.18 -26.06 20.12
CA GLY A 272 -10.39 -25.32 19.75
C GLY A 272 -10.73 -24.24 20.77
N ALA A 273 -10.68 -24.57 22.06
CA ALA A 273 -10.89 -23.60 23.13
C ALA A 273 -9.80 -22.52 23.17
N GLU A 274 -8.53 -22.90 23.02
CA GLU A 274 -7.40 -21.96 22.97
C GLU A 274 -7.54 -20.99 21.78
N TYR A 275 -7.92 -21.50 20.59
CA TYR A 275 -8.14 -20.68 19.41
C TYR A 275 -9.28 -19.66 19.60
N VAL A 276 -10.43 -20.11 20.11
CA VAL A 276 -11.58 -19.21 20.36
C VAL A 276 -11.21 -18.13 21.37
N HIS A 277 -10.48 -18.49 22.42
CA HIS A 277 -10.05 -17.54 23.45
C HIS A 277 -9.13 -16.46 22.88
N SER A 278 -8.08 -16.83 22.14
CA SER A 278 -7.13 -15.88 21.55
C SER A 278 -7.82 -14.88 20.61
N ILE A 279 -8.69 -15.34 19.71
CA ILE A 279 -9.37 -14.45 18.78
C ILE A 279 -10.35 -13.51 19.51
N SER A 280 -11.01 -14.01 20.57
CA SER A 280 -11.95 -13.19 21.35
C SER A 280 -11.29 -12.08 22.19
N GLU A 281 -10.01 -12.21 22.53
CA GLU A 281 -9.27 -11.14 23.22
C GLU A 281 -8.80 -10.05 22.25
N ASP A 282 -8.41 -10.44 21.03
CA ASP A 282 -7.89 -9.52 20.02
C ASP A 282 -8.99 -8.73 19.30
N VAL A 283 -10.22 -9.26 19.28
CA VAL A 283 -11.33 -8.70 18.50
C VAL A 283 -12.48 -8.29 19.42
N GLN A 284 -12.74 -6.99 19.51
CA GLN A 284 -13.93 -6.45 20.19
C GLN A 284 -14.89 -5.87 19.15
N LEU A 285 -16.11 -6.40 19.11
CA LEU A 285 -17.19 -5.84 18.29
C LEU A 285 -17.79 -4.61 18.99
N VAL A 286 -18.01 -3.55 18.21
CA VAL A 286 -18.61 -2.30 18.72
C VAL A 286 -20.09 -2.49 19.05
N ASP A 287 -20.80 -3.29 18.24
CA ASP A 287 -22.21 -3.61 18.41
C ASP A 287 -22.46 -5.11 18.20
N SER A 288 -23.43 -5.68 18.93
CA SER A 288 -23.85 -7.07 18.78
C SER A 288 -24.61 -7.27 17.46
N MET A 289 -24.22 -8.28 16.68
CA MET A 289 -24.85 -8.61 15.39
C MET A 289 -25.64 -9.92 15.46
N LYS A 290 -26.75 -10.01 14.70
CA LYS A 290 -27.40 -11.29 14.38
C LYS A 290 -26.75 -11.89 13.15
N VAL A 291 -26.18 -13.09 13.27
CA VAL A 291 -25.44 -13.76 12.21
C VAL A 291 -26.12 -15.08 11.85
N VAL A 292 -26.53 -15.23 10.60
CA VAL A 292 -27.00 -16.51 10.07
C VAL A 292 -25.79 -17.25 9.50
N LEU A 293 -25.48 -18.43 10.03
CA LEU A 293 -24.28 -19.19 9.68
C LEU A 293 -24.66 -20.54 9.09
N ASP A 294 -24.21 -20.85 7.88
CA ASP A 294 -24.31 -22.19 7.31
C ASP A 294 -23.26 -23.09 7.97
N CYS A 295 -23.74 -24.03 8.79
CA CYS A 295 -22.92 -24.84 9.65
C CYS A 295 -22.51 -26.19 9.03
N GLY A 296 -22.89 -26.56 7.80
CA GLY A 296 -22.44 -27.82 7.18
C GLY A 296 -22.37 -29.04 8.13
N ASP A 297 -21.43 -29.97 7.92
CA ASP A 297 -21.21 -31.16 8.76
C ASP A 297 -19.77 -31.27 9.34
N GLY A 298 -18.94 -30.24 9.20
CA GLY A 298 -17.53 -30.25 9.59
C GLY A 298 -17.23 -29.75 11.02
N ALA A 299 -16.10 -30.19 11.58
CA ALA A 299 -15.60 -29.73 12.89
C ALA A 299 -15.41 -28.20 12.96
N THR A 300 -15.03 -27.56 11.85
CA THR A 300 -14.86 -26.10 11.72
C THR A 300 -16.13 -25.32 12.01
N SER A 301 -17.28 -25.93 11.76
CA SER A 301 -18.58 -25.29 11.94
C SER A 301 -18.93 -25.09 13.40
N SER A 302 -18.67 -26.11 14.23
CA SER A 302 -18.87 -26.02 15.68
C SER A 302 -17.98 -24.95 16.32
N LEU A 303 -16.78 -24.76 15.78
CA LEU A 303 -15.81 -23.77 16.24
C LEU A 303 -16.23 -22.34 15.86
N ALA A 304 -16.74 -22.16 14.63
CA ALA A 304 -17.19 -20.87 14.13
C ALA A 304 -18.40 -20.32 14.91
N VAL A 305 -19.37 -21.18 15.25
CA VAL A 305 -20.51 -20.80 16.11
C VAL A 305 -20.00 -20.33 17.48
N ARG A 306 -19.17 -21.14 18.15
CA ARG A 306 -18.61 -20.81 19.48
C ARG A 306 -17.82 -19.51 19.48
N LEU A 307 -17.06 -19.24 18.41
CA LEU A 307 -16.30 -18.00 18.29
C LEU A 307 -17.21 -16.78 18.17
N LEU A 308 -18.19 -16.82 17.28
CA LEU A 308 -19.09 -15.69 17.04
C LEU A 308 -19.97 -15.39 18.26
N GLU A 309 -20.43 -16.41 18.97
CA GLU A 309 -21.13 -16.24 20.25
C GLU A 309 -20.21 -15.60 21.30
N LYS A 310 -18.93 -16.02 21.36
CA LYS A 310 -17.94 -15.46 22.30
C LYS A 310 -17.64 -13.99 22.01
N LEU A 311 -17.73 -13.57 20.75
CA LEU A 311 -17.59 -12.17 20.32
C LEU A 311 -18.86 -11.33 20.58
N GLY A 312 -19.93 -11.93 21.11
CA GLY A 312 -21.18 -11.23 21.45
C GLY A 312 -22.21 -11.18 20.33
N CYS A 313 -22.07 -11.99 19.28
CA CYS A 313 -23.09 -12.13 18.23
C CYS A 313 -24.20 -13.09 18.67
N GLU A 314 -25.43 -12.82 18.21
CA GLU A 314 -26.52 -13.78 18.23
C GLU A 314 -26.44 -14.64 16.95
N VAL A 315 -26.12 -15.92 17.09
CA VAL A 315 -25.90 -16.81 15.93
C VAL A 315 -27.13 -17.67 15.68
N ILE A 316 -27.61 -17.70 14.43
CA ILE A 316 -28.66 -18.59 13.95
C ILE A 316 -28.00 -19.63 13.04
N PRO A 317 -27.74 -20.85 13.53
CA PRO A 317 -27.12 -21.90 12.72
C PRO A 317 -28.13 -22.45 11.71
N LEU A 318 -27.71 -22.57 10.45
CA LEU A 318 -28.39 -23.32 9.40
C LEU A 318 -27.67 -24.65 9.22
N PHE A 319 -28.37 -25.75 9.46
CA PHE A 319 -27.87 -27.08 9.18
C PHE A 319 -28.46 -27.55 7.85
N GLY A 320 -27.62 -27.71 6.83
CA GLY A 320 -28.03 -28.31 5.56
C GLY A 320 -28.23 -29.82 5.72
N GLU A 321 -29.28 -30.38 5.10
CA GLU A 321 -29.37 -31.84 4.96
C GLU A 321 -28.21 -32.34 4.08
N PRO A 322 -27.60 -33.49 4.41
CA PRO A 322 -26.44 -34.00 3.69
C PRO A 322 -26.87 -34.45 2.28
N ASP A 323 -26.72 -33.59 1.29
CA ASP A 323 -26.64 -34.05 -0.08
C ASP A 323 -25.30 -34.79 -0.24
N GLY A 324 -25.35 -36.07 -0.60
CA GLY A 324 -24.15 -36.92 -0.73
C GLY A 324 -23.24 -36.54 -1.91
N SER A 325 -23.22 -35.28 -2.35
CA SER A 325 -22.57 -34.84 -3.59
C SER A 325 -21.38 -33.90 -3.41
N ARG A 326 -21.12 -33.38 -2.19
CA ARG A 326 -19.98 -32.46 -1.96
C ARG A 326 -18.74 -33.17 -1.42
N SER A 327 -17.79 -33.39 -2.33
CA SER A 327 -16.50 -34.05 -2.12
C SER A 327 -15.41 -33.16 -1.49
N SER A 328 -15.73 -32.18 -0.65
CA SER A 328 -14.72 -31.27 -0.07
C SER A 328 -14.58 -31.47 1.44
N ARG A 329 -14.18 -32.67 1.86
CA ARG A 329 -13.75 -32.93 3.23
C ARG A 329 -12.22 -32.92 3.30
N PRO A 330 -11.57 -32.10 4.14
CA PRO A 330 -10.32 -32.51 4.75
C PRO A 330 -10.62 -33.70 5.67
N ALA A 331 -9.81 -34.75 5.59
CA ALA A 331 -10.00 -35.96 6.39
C ALA A 331 -9.87 -35.63 7.89
N ASP A 332 -10.70 -36.25 8.74
CA ASP A 332 -10.64 -36.05 10.18
C ASP A 332 -9.34 -36.69 10.72
N PRO A 333 -8.39 -35.90 11.25
CA PRO A 333 -7.13 -36.44 11.73
C PRO A 333 -7.27 -37.27 13.02
N SER A 334 -8.45 -37.27 13.66
CA SER A 334 -8.75 -38.12 14.81
C SER A 334 -9.23 -39.53 14.41
N ASP A 335 -9.59 -39.72 13.14
CA ASP A 335 -9.99 -41.00 12.59
C ASP A 335 -8.78 -41.75 11.99
N VAL A 336 -8.62 -43.01 12.40
CA VAL A 336 -7.45 -43.82 12.05
C VAL A 336 -7.45 -44.20 10.57
N GLU A 337 -8.62 -44.41 9.96
CA GLU A 337 -8.72 -44.74 8.53
C GLU A 337 -8.32 -43.57 7.64
N SER A 338 -8.68 -42.35 8.05
CA SER A 338 -8.30 -41.08 7.43
C SER A 338 -6.78 -40.85 7.42
N LEU A 339 -6.08 -41.27 8.48
CA LEU A 339 -4.61 -41.18 8.57
C LEU A 339 -3.90 -42.18 7.65
N VAL A 340 -4.48 -43.38 7.42
CA VAL A 340 -3.91 -44.39 6.52
C VAL A 340 -3.93 -43.91 5.07
N ALA A 341 -5.01 -43.26 4.63
CA ALA A 341 -5.17 -42.71 3.28
C ALA A 341 -4.16 -41.60 2.95
N LEU A 342 -3.74 -40.82 3.94
CA LEU A 342 -2.70 -39.79 3.79
C LEU A 342 -1.28 -40.37 3.71
N SER A 343 -1.07 -41.62 4.14
CA SER A 343 0.25 -42.26 4.15
C SER A 343 0.59 -43.06 2.89
N THR A 344 -0.40 -43.28 2.02
CA THR A 344 -0.29 -44.12 0.80
C THR A 344 -0.29 -43.33 -0.51
N GLY A 345 -0.44 -42.00 -0.46
CA GLY A 345 -0.20 -41.07 -1.57
C GLY A 345 1.13 -40.34 -1.41
#